data_AF-A0A5K1EM18-F1
#
_entry.id   AF-A0A5K1EM18-F1
#
_cell.length_a   1.000
_cell.length_b   1.000
_cell.length_c   1.000
_cell.angle_alpha   90.00
_cell.angle_beta   90.00
_cell.angle_gamma   90.00
#
_symmetry.space_group_name_H-M   'P 1'
#
loop_
_entity.id
_entity.type
_entity.pdbx_description
1 polymer ?
#
loop_
_entity_poly.entity_id
_entity_poly.type
_entity_poly.pdbx_seq_one_letter_code
_entity_poly.pdbx_strand_id
1 'polypeptide(L)'
;NGRSSLGDVIYRYIISEQFSPDCLLDCLELSSEHQALEIANRVEASIHIWRRRSNTKPINTSGRSSSKSSWDMVKDLMMDADKTELLAGRAESLLLCLKQRFPGLPQTALDMSKIQYNK
;
A
#
# COMPACT_ATOMS: atom_id res chain seq x y z
N ASN A 1 -1.79 9.72 0.68
CA ASN A 1 -0.67 9.28 -0.20
C ASN A 1 -0.15 7.97 0.35
N GLY A 2 -0.02 6.90 -0.47
CA GLY A 2 0.33 5.55 0.02
C GLY A 2 1.65 5.50 0.78
N ARG A 3 2.66 6.25 0.32
CA ARG A 3 3.95 6.42 1.02
C ARG A 3 3.80 6.99 2.44
N SER A 4 2.97 8.02 2.61
CA SER A 4 2.78 8.68 3.91
C SER A 4 2.06 7.78 4.92
N SER A 5 1.14 6.94 4.45
CA SER A 5 0.44 5.96 5.29
C SER A 5 1.36 4.80 5.69
N LEU A 6 2.20 4.32 4.76
CA LEU A 6 3.14 3.23 4.99
C LEU A 6 4.31 3.65 5.89
N GLY A 7 4.78 4.88 5.75
CA GLY A 7 6.00 5.38 6.36
C GLY A 7 7.25 5.14 5.52
N ASP A 8 8.25 6.02 5.65
CA ASP A 8 9.40 6.09 4.75
C ASP A 8 10.34 4.88 4.83
N VAL A 9 10.43 4.22 5.97
CA VAL A 9 11.27 3.02 6.13
C VAL A 9 10.65 1.87 5.33
N ILE A 10 9.42 1.49 5.65
CA ILE A 10 8.71 0.39 5.00
C ILE A 10 8.55 0.68 3.49
N TYR A 11 8.25 1.92 3.09
CA TYR A 11 8.16 2.30 1.69
C TYR A 11 9.49 2.07 0.93
N ARG A 12 10.64 2.46 1.50
CA ARG A 12 11.96 2.24 0.89
C ARG A 12 12.27 0.76 0.67
N TYR A 13 11.86 -0.11 1.59
CA TYR A 13 12.02 -1.55 1.42
C TYR A 13 11.08 -2.11 0.35
N ILE A 14 9.81 -1.67 0.32
CA ILE A 14 8.84 -2.15 -0.68
C ILE A 14 9.25 -1.76 -2.11
N ILE A 15 9.85 -0.57 -2.32
CA ILE A 15 10.36 -0.15 -3.65
C ILE A 15 11.70 -0.79 -4.02
N SER A 16 12.39 -1.46 -3.08
CA SER A 16 13.71 -2.05 -3.32
C SER A 16 13.63 -3.21 -4.31
N GLU A 17 14.62 -3.38 -5.18
CA GLU A 17 14.65 -4.49 -6.14
C GLU A 17 14.78 -5.86 -5.45
N GLN A 18 15.47 -5.91 -4.30
CA GLN A 18 15.64 -7.11 -3.48
C GLN A 18 14.59 -7.18 -2.35
N PHE A 19 13.32 -6.98 -2.68
CA PHE A 19 12.25 -7.02 -1.68
C PHE A 19 12.03 -8.45 -1.16
N SER A 20 12.10 -8.61 0.16
CA SER A 20 11.69 -9.82 0.88
C SER A 20 10.79 -9.40 2.05
N PRO A 21 9.55 -9.90 2.12
CA PRO A 21 8.62 -9.55 3.19
C PRO A 21 9.12 -10.09 4.55
N ASP A 22 9.69 -11.29 4.59
CA ASP A 22 10.22 -11.88 5.82
C ASP A 22 11.41 -11.10 6.36
N CYS A 23 12.37 -10.73 5.50
CA CYS A 23 13.53 -9.94 5.90
C CYS A 23 13.11 -8.54 6.41
N LEU A 24 12.12 -7.92 5.76
CA LEU A 24 11.57 -6.66 6.24
C LEU A 24 10.91 -6.80 7.61
N LEU A 25 10.15 -7.87 7.85
CA LEU A 25 9.54 -8.15 9.15
C LEU A 25 10.58 -8.42 10.23
N ASP A 26 11.67 -9.12 9.91
CA ASP A 26 12.77 -9.35 10.84
C ASP A 26 13.55 -8.04 11.14
N CYS A 27 13.55 -7.06 10.22
CA CYS A 27 14.11 -5.72 10.44
C CYS A 27 13.17 -4.77 11.21
N LEU A 28 11.88 -5.10 11.27
CA LEU A 28 10.89 -4.34 12.03
C LEU A 28 10.88 -4.89 13.45
N GLU A 29 11.24 -4.08 14.43
CA GLU A 29 11.10 -4.48 15.84
C GLU A 29 9.60 -4.55 16.20
N LEU A 30 9.02 -5.74 16.02
CA LEU A 30 7.66 -6.09 16.40
C LEU A 30 7.67 -6.64 17.84
N SER A 31 8.04 -5.79 18.80
CA SER A 31 8.16 -6.20 20.21
C SER A 31 6.81 -6.41 20.88
N SER A 32 5.72 -5.94 20.26
CA SER A 32 4.36 -6.09 20.75
C SER A 32 3.34 -6.38 19.65
N GLU A 33 2.25 -7.03 20.04
CA GLU A 33 1.07 -7.24 19.20
C GLU A 33 0.50 -5.92 18.68
N HIS A 34 0.54 -4.86 19.51
CA HIS A 34 0.06 -3.52 19.12
C HIS A 34 0.87 -2.95 17.95
N GLN A 35 2.19 -3.11 17.95
CA GLN A 35 3.04 -2.66 16.85
C GLN A 35 2.79 -3.46 15.56
N ALA A 36 2.61 -4.78 15.69
CA ALA A 36 2.22 -5.62 14.55
C ALA A 36 0.88 -5.15 13.95
N LEU A 37 -0.10 -4.81 14.80
CA LEU A 37 -1.39 -4.31 14.36
C LEU A 37 -1.30 -2.93 13.71
N GLU A 38 -0.49 -2.01 14.26
CA GLU A 38 -0.27 -0.69 13.67
C GLU A 38 0.33 -0.82 12.26
N ILE A 39 1.33 -1.69 12.10
CA ILE A 39 1.96 -1.94 10.80
C ILE A 39 0.96 -2.59 9.83
N ALA A 40 0.15 -3.56 10.28
CA ALA A 40 -0.90 -4.14 9.46
C ALA A 40 -1.88 -3.08 8.95
N ASN A 41 -2.36 -2.18 9.82
CA ASN A 41 -3.26 -1.09 9.47
C ASN A 41 -2.64 -0.13 8.45
N ARG A 42 -1.36 0.23 8.62
CA ARG A 42 -0.62 1.13 7.72
C ARG A 42 -0.37 0.51 6.36
N VAL A 43 -0.03 -0.77 6.33
CA VAL A 43 0.15 -1.57 5.11
C VAL A 43 -1.17 -1.69 4.36
N GLU A 44 -2.26 -2.07 5.03
CA GLU A 44 -3.60 -2.16 4.41
C GLU A 44 -4.06 -0.81 3.86
N ALA A 45 -3.90 0.28 4.61
CA ALA A 45 -4.24 1.62 4.13
C ALA A 45 -3.48 1.97 2.83
N SER A 46 -2.21 1.58 2.74
CA SER A 46 -1.35 1.84 1.58
C SER A 46 -1.76 1.00 0.37
N ILE A 47 -2.08 -0.28 0.56
CA ILE A 47 -2.64 -1.17 -0.46
C ILE A 47 -3.94 -0.56 -1.02
N HIS A 48 -4.84 -0.13 -0.13
CA HIS A 48 -6.11 0.48 -0.54
C HIS A 48 -5.91 1.76 -1.35
N ILE A 49 -4.93 2.61 -1.00
CA ILE A 49 -4.61 3.83 -1.76
C ILE A 49 -4.04 3.48 -3.13
N TRP A 50 -3.11 2.54 -3.21
CA TRP A 50 -2.49 2.13 -4.48
C TRP A 50 -3.49 1.44 -5.42
N ARG A 51 -4.33 0.54 -4.89
CA ARG A 51 -5.43 -0.05 -5.69
C ARG A 51 -6.44 0.99 -6.16
N ARG A 52 -6.79 1.98 -5.33
CA ARG A 52 -7.71 3.05 -5.74
C ARG A 52 -7.10 3.87 -6.89
N ARG A 53 -5.80 4.14 -6.85
CA ARG A 53 -5.10 4.95 -7.87
C ARG A 53 -4.98 4.22 -9.21
N SER A 54 -4.76 2.90 -9.20
CA SER A 54 -4.81 2.06 -10.39
C SER A 54 -6.22 2.02 -11.03
N ASN A 55 -7.28 2.02 -10.20
CA ASN A 55 -8.68 1.96 -10.68
C ASN A 55 -9.36 3.31 -10.97
N THR A 56 -8.76 4.45 -10.60
CA THR A 56 -9.35 5.76 -10.90
C THR A 56 -9.12 6.15 -12.36
N LYS A 57 -10.15 5.99 -13.20
CA LYS A 57 -10.28 6.77 -14.45
C LYS A 57 -10.30 8.28 -14.09
N PRO A 58 -9.72 9.15 -14.93
CA PRO A 58 -9.48 10.54 -14.57
C PRO A 58 -10.80 11.28 -14.38
N ILE A 59 -11.14 11.59 -13.13
CA ILE A 59 -12.01 12.72 -12.82
C ILE A 59 -11.07 13.90 -12.60
N ASN A 60 -10.93 14.69 -13.67
CA ASN A 60 -10.45 16.07 -13.73
C ASN A 60 -9.61 16.55 -12.53
N THR A 61 -8.30 16.36 -12.59
CA THR A 61 -7.38 17.24 -11.87
C THR A 61 -7.07 18.44 -12.75
N SER A 62 -8.00 19.39 -12.74
CA SER A 62 -7.77 20.75 -13.21
C SER A 62 -6.59 21.35 -12.44
N GLY A 63 -5.56 21.79 -13.17
CA GLY A 63 -4.52 22.65 -12.62
C GLY A 63 -3.12 22.05 -12.61
N ARG A 64 -2.57 21.74 -13.79
CA ARG A 64 -1.14 21.92 -14.07
C ARG A 64 -0.93 22.00 -15.59
N SER A 65 -0.69 23.22 -16.04
CA SER A 65 -0.26 23.57 -17.38
C SER A 65 1.04 22.83 -17.73
N SER A 66 0.93 21.77 -18.51
CA SER A 66 2.05 21.18 -19.25
C SER A 66 1.50 20.64 -20.55
N SER A 67 2.03 21.12 -21.66
CA SER A 67 1.73 20.77 -23.05
C SER A 67 2.15 19.33 -23.41
N LYS A 68 1.80 18.35 -22.58
CA LYS A 68 1.95 16.91 -22.87
C LYS A 68 0.70 16.42 -23.60
N SER A 69 0.89 15.65 -24.67
CA SER A 69 -0.18 14.95 -25.37
C SER A 69 -1.01 14.12 -24.39
N SER A 70 -2.34 14.09 -24.55
CA SER A 70 -3.23 13.24 -23.76
C SER A 70 -2.77 11.77 -23.76
N TRP A 71 -2.13 11.31 -24.83
CA TRP A 71 -1.53 9.97 -24.93
C TRP A 71 -0.27 9.78 -24.07
N ASP A 72 0.56 10.82 -23.93
CA ASP A 72 1.72 10.77 -23.02
C ASP A 72 1.30 10.82 -21.55
N MET A 73 0.21 11.53 -21.23
CA MET A 73 -0.39 11.48 -19.90
C MET A 73 -0.95 10.10 -19.60
N VAL A 74 -1.67 9.49 -20.55
CA VAL A 74 -2.17 8.10 -20.39
C VAL A 74 -1.03 7.11 -20.23
N LYS A 75 0.07 7.25 -21.00
CA LYS A 75 1.25 6.38 -20.90
C LYS A 75 1.95 6.51 -19.55
N ASP A 76 2.15 7.73 -19.05
CA ASP A 76 2.76 7.98 -17.74
C ASP A 76 1.86 7.46 -16.60
N LEU A 77 0.53 7.59 -16.75
CA LEU A 77 -0.44 7.03 -15.82
C LEU A 77 -0.47 5.49 -15.83
N MET A 78 -0.31 4.86 -16.99
CA MET A 78 -0.27 3.41 -17.12
C MET A 78 1.01 2.85 -16.50
N MET A 79 2.14 3.52 -16.73
CA MET A 79 3.42 3.24 -16.05
C MET A 79 3.34 3.47 -14.53
N ASP A 80 2.61 4.49 -14.06
CA ASP A 80 2.36 4.72 -12.63
C ASP A 80 1.40 3.66 -12.05
N ALA A 81 0.38 3.23 -12.82
CA ALA A 81 -0.55 2.19 -12.43
C ALA A 81 0.17 0.85 -12.24
N ASP A 82 0.96 0.41 -13.22
CA ASP A 82 1.76 -0.82 -13.16
C ASP A 82 2.71 -0.80 -11.94
N LYS A 83 3.36 0.35 -11.69
CA LYS A 83 4.19 0.54 -10.50
C LYS A 83 3.37 0.46 -9.21
N THR A 84 2.25 1.15 -9.12
CA THR A 84 1.40 1.11 -7.91
C THR A 84 0.79 -0.27 -7.66
N GLU A 85 0.51 -1.04 -8.72
CA GLU A 85 0.04 -2.42 -8.63
C GLU A 85 1.13 -3.34 -8.10
N LEU A 86 2.36 -3.22 -8.60
CA LEU A 86 3.51 -3.95 -8.05
C LEU A 86 3.75 -3.62 -6.57
N LEU A 87 3.64 -2.35 -6.17
CA LEU A 87 3.77 -1.93 -4.77
C LEU A 87 2.63 -2.48 -3.91
N ALA A 88 1.41 -2.50 -4.44
CA ALA A 88 0.26 -3.11 -3.76
C ALA A 88 0.47 -4.62 -3.56
N GLY A 89 0.90 -5.35 -4.59
CA GLY A 89 1.19 -6.78 -4.48
C GLY A 89 2.28 -7.10 -3.45
N ARG A 90 3.37 -6.32 -3.42
CA ARG A 90 4.43 -6.48 -2.41
C ARG A 90 3.94 -6.19 -1.00
N ALA A 91 3.13 -5.16 -0.82
CA ALA A 91 2.51 -4.86 0.46
C ALA A 91 1.51 -5.94 0.91
N GLU A 92 0.78 -6.55 -0.03
CA GLU A 92 -0.08 -7.70 0.26
C GLU A 92 0.72 -8.92 0.74
N SER A 93 1.85 -9.22 0.10
CA SER A 93 2.75 -10.28 0.58
C SER A 93 3.30 -9.99 1.99
N LEU A 94 3.68 -8.73 2.26
CA LEU A 94 4.12 -8.31 3.60
C LEU A 94 3.01 -8.52 4.65
N LEU A 95 1.79 -8.11 4.34
CA LEU A 95 0.64 -8.27 5.22
C LEU A 95 0.33 -9.75 5.49
N LEU A 96 0.47 -10.61 4.47
CA LEU A 96 0.27 -12.05 4.62
C LEU A 96 1.31 -12.67 5.56
N CYS A 97 2.60 -12.37 5.35
CA CYS A 97 3.67 -12.85 6.23
C CYS A 97 3.47 -12.36 7.68
N LEU A 98 3.01 -11.10 7.85
CA LEU A 98 2.69 -10.54 9.16
C LEU A 98 1.55 -11.32 9.85
N LYS A 99 0.47 -11.64 9.13
CA LYS A 99 -0.66 -12.44 9.65
C LYS A 99 -0.24 -13.87 9.99
N GLN A 100 0.72 -14.46 9.26
CA GLN A 100 1.26 -15.79 9.56
C GLN A 100 2.16 -15.79 10.80
N ARG A 101 2.98 -14.75 11.00
CA ARG A 101 3.82 -14.60 12.21
C ARG A 101 2.98 -14.29 13.46
N PHE A 102 1.84 -13.63 13.30
CA PHE A 102 0.93 -13.26 14.38
C PHE A 102 -0.49 -13.82 14.12
N PRO A 103 -0.70 -15.14 14.31
CA PRO A 103 -2.01 -15.76 14.05
C PRO A 103 -3.13 -15.26 14.98
N GLY A 104 -2.78 -14.65 16.12
CA GLY A 104 -3.73 -14.00 17.04
C GLY A 104 -3.92 -12.51 16.80
N LEU A 105 -3.42 -11.95 15.69
CA LEU A 105 -3.46 -10.52 15.45
C LEU A 105 -4.92 -9.99 15.48
N PRO A 106 -5.20 -8.88 16.18
CA PRO A 106 -6.53 -8.32 16.22
C PRO A 106 -6.96 -7.89 14.83
N GLN A 107 -8.28 -7.80 14.64
CA GLN A 107 -8.84 -7.40 13.37
C GLN A 107 -8.40 -5.96 13.02
N THR A 108 -7.97 -5.75 11.77
CA THR A 108 -7.48 -4.44 11.34
C THR A 108 -8.60 -3.40 11.32
N ALA A 109 -8.23 -2.12 11.42
CA ALA A 109 -9.17 -1.00 11.38
C ALA A 109 -10.00 -0.97 10.09
N LEU A 110 -9.40 -1.36 8.96
CA LEU A 110 -10.10 -1.48 7.70
C LEU A 110 -11.09 -2.64 7.69
N ASP A 111 -10.75 -3.79 8.27
CA ASP A 111 -11.66 -4.93 8.35
C ASP A 111 -12.82 -4.65 9.32
N MET A 112 -12.57 -3.98 10.44
CA MET A 112 -13.64 -3.47 11.32
C MET A 112 -14.55 -2.48 10.59
N SER A 113 -13.98 -1.55 9.81
CA SER A 113 -14.75 -0.62 8.99
C SER A 113 -15.54 -1.32 7.88
N LYS A 114 -15.03 -2.39 7.26
CA LYS A 114 -15.77 -3.17 6.27
C LYS A 114 -16.97 -3.85 6.89
N ILE A 115 -16.86 -4.36 8.13
CA ILE A 115 -18.00 -4.95 8.85
C ILE A 115 -19.02 -3.87 9.22
N GLN A 116 -18.56 -2.74 9.75
CA GLN A 116 -19.46 -1.67 10.21
C GLN A 116 -20.24 -0.99 9.07
N TYR A 117 -19.65 -0.93 7.86
CA TYR A 117 -20.22 -0.18 6.73
C TYR A 117 -20.59 -1.05 5.52
N ASN A 118 -20.45 -2.39 5.57
CA ASN A 118 -21.12 -3.26 4.60
C ASN A 118 -22.63 -3.23 4.88
N LYS A 119 -23.40 -2.81 3.88
CA LYS A 119 -24.85 -3.02 3.84
C LYS A 119 -25.15 -4.21 2.94
#